data_AF-A0A2E8UW65-F1
#
_entry.id   AF-A0A2E8UW65-F1
#
_cell.length_a   1.000
_cell.length_b   1.000
_cell.length_c   1.000
_cell.angle_alpha   90.00
_cell.angle_beta   90.00
_cell.angle_gamma   90.00
#
_symmetry.space_group_name_H-M   'P 1'
#
loop_
_entity.id
_entity.type
_entity.pdbx_description
1 polymer ?
#
loop_
_entity_poly.entity_id
_entity_poly.type
_entity_poly.pdbx_seq_one_letter_code
_entity_poly.pdbx_strand_id
1 'polypeptide(L)'
;MISEYLKYRQTLKGVILIIDIRRGLMELDHAFLDFYLPLNKPLHVLLTKSDKLKKQACKKSFDSVQSIVGSVASVQLFSSLKKSGAEEAKAKILELLES
;
A
#
# COMPACT_ATOMS: atom_id res chain seq x y z
N MET A 1 9.16 -4.00 -19.20
CA MET A 1 8.30 -4.87 -18.36
C MET A 1 8.72 -4.73 -16.91
N ILE A 2 7.85 -4.22 -16.04
CA ILE A 2 8.16 -3.98 -14.62
C ILE A 2 8.40 -5.28 -13.84
N SER A 3 7.93 -6.39 -14.40
CA SER A 3 8.04 -7.75 -13.87
C SER A 3 9.48 -8.27 -13.81
N GLU A 4 10.36 -7.92 -14.75
CA GLU A 4 11.77 -8.35 -14.71
C GLU A 4 12.59 -7.56 -13.69
N TYR A 5 12.31 -6.27 -13.54
CA TYR A 5 13.03 -5.42 -12.58
C TYR A 5 12.80 -5.87 -11.12
N LEU A 6 11.59 -6.34 -10.82
CA LEU A 6 11.22 -6.89 -9.50
C LEU A 6 11.83 -8.27 -9.24
N LYS A 7 12.15 -9.04 -10.29
CA LYS A 7 12.59 -10.45 -10.19
C LYS A 7 14.08 -10.60 -9.91
N TYR A 8 14.92 -9.69 -10.43
CA TYR A 8 16.39 -9.87 -10.41
C TYR A 8 17.15 -9.05 -9.36
N ARG A 9 16.53 -8.05 -8.70
CA ARG A 9 17.19 -7.31 -7.62
C ARG A 9 16.92 -7.93 -6.24
N GLN A 10 17.96 -8.53 -5.66
CA GLN A 10 18.01 -8.91 -4.23
C GLN A 10 17.99 -7.69 -3.28
N THR A 11 18.13 -6.47 -3.79
CA THR A 11 18.10 -5.23 -2.99
C THR A 11 16.69 -4.67 -2.77
N LEU A 12 15.66 -5.30 -3.33
CA LEU A 12 14.28 -4.87 -3.12
C LEU A 12 13.78 -5.39 -1.77
N LYS A 13 14.00 -4.56 -0.74
CA LYS A 13 13.66 -4.81 0.66
C LYS A 13 12.14 -4.77 0.93
N GLY A 14 11.39 -4.04 0.11
CA GLY A 14 9.93 -4.03 0.12
C GLY A 14 9.33 -3.18 -0.99
N VAL A 15 8.02 -3.23 -1.13
CA VAL A 15 7.26 -2.40 -2.08
C VAL A 15 6.23 -1.56 -1.34
N ILE A 16 6.04 -0.33 -1.81
CA ILE A 16 4.97 0.55 -1.36
C ILE A 16 3.98 0.73 -2.51
N LEU A 17 2.75 0.25 -2.33
CA LEU A 17 1.68 0.39 -3.31
C LEU A 17 0.86 1.65 -2.98
N ILE A 18 0.89 2.64 -3.86
CA ILE A 18 0.20 3.92 -3.66
C ILE A 18 -1.11 3.90 -4.42
N ILE A 19 -2.24 3.95 -3.70
CA ILE A 19 -3.59 3.93 -4.28
C ILE A 19 -4.27 5.27 -4.00
N ASP A 20 -4.97 5.82 -4.99
CA ASP A 20 -5.82 7.02 -4.80
C ASP A 20 -7.19 6.56 -4.28
N ILE A 21 -7.46 6.81 -3.00
CA ILE A 21 -8.64 6.28 -2.30
C ILE A 21 -9.96 6.69 -2.96
N ARG A 22 -9.99 7.79 -3.73
CA ARG A 22 -11.19 8.28 -4.42
C ARG A 22 -11.67 7.33 -5.51
N ARG A 23 -10.74 6.58 -6.11
CA ARG A 23 -11.03 5.65 -7.20
C ARG A 23 -11.24 4.22 -6.71
N GLY A 24 -10.90 3.94 -5.45
CA GLY A 24 -10.89 2.59 -4.90
C GLY A 24 -9.75 1.73 -5.45
N LEU A 25 -9.77 0.44 -5.11
CA LEU A 25 -8.94 -0.57 -5.76
C LEU A 25 -9.41 -0.75 -7.20
N MET A 26 -8.48 -0.64 -8.15
CA MET A 26 -8.72 -0.99 -9.54
C MET A 26 -8.28 -2.41 -9.84
N GLU A 27 -8.72 -2.94 -10.98
CA GLU A 27 -8.35 -4.29 -11.46
C GLU A 27 -6.82 -4.49 -11.56
N LEU A 28 -6.08 -3.45 -11.94
CA LEU A 28 -4.61 -3.47 -11.95
C LEU A 28 -4.00 -3.61 -10.55
N ASP A 29 -4.60 -2.99 -9.54
CA ASP A 29 -4.13 -3.11 -8.15
C ASP A 29 -4.37 -4.53 -7.63
N HIS A 30 -5.52 -5.13 -7.96
CA HIS A 30 -5.81 -6.53 -7.65
C HIS A 30 -4.81 -7.48 -8.31
N ALA A 31 -4.57 -7.32 -9.62
CA ALA A 31 -3.59 -8.14 -10.34
C ALA A 31 -2.18 -8.01 -9.75
N PHE A 32 -1.80 -6.81 -9.30
CA PHE A 32 -0.52 -6.59 -8.62
C PHE A 32 -0.46 -7.31 -7.26
N LEU A 33 -1.52 -7.19 -6.44
CA LEU A 33 -1.60 -7.87 -5.14
C LEU A 33 -1.55 -9.39 -5.33
N ASP A 34 -2.32 -9.95 -6.25
CA ASP A 34 -2.33 -11.40 -6.53
C ASP A 34 -0.96 -11.92 -6.97
N PHE A 35 -0.19 -11.10 -7.69
CA PHE A 35 1.19 -11.43 -8.06
C PHE A 35 2.18 -11.29 -6.89
N TYR A 36 2.03 -10.26 -6.05
CA TYR A 36 3.03 -9.90 -5.04
C TYR A 36 2.83 -10.62 -3.70
N LEU A 37 1.59 -10.85 -3.27
CA LEU A 37 1.27 -11.50 -1.99
C LEU A 37 1.92 -12.90 -1.86
N PRO A 38 1.94 -13.77 -2.89
CA PRO A 38 2.61 -15.08 -2.80
C PRO A 38 4.14 -15.00 -2.69
N LEU A 39 4.76 -13.86 -3.02
CA LEU A 39 6.21 -13.69 -2.89
C LEU A 39 6.65 -13.54 -1.43
N ASN A 40 5.70 -13.34 -0.51
CA ASN A 40 5.92 -13.19 0.93
C ASN A 40 6.98 -12.12 1.26
N LYS A 41 7.06 -11.09 0.41
CA LYS A 41 7.94 -9.95 0.59
C LYS A 41 7.19 -8.82 1.30
N PRO A 42 7.88 -7.95 2.04
CA PRO A 42 7.24 -6.82 2.69
C PRO A 42 6.50 -5.93 1.67
N LEU A 43 5.22 -5.67 1.95
CA LEU A 43 4.34 -4.79 1.19
C LEU A 43 3.65 -3.80 2.13
N HIS A 44 3.59 -2.54 1.70
CA HIS A 44 2.85 -1.52 2.40
C HIS A 44 1.94 -0.76 1.43
N VAL A 45 0.63 -0.75 1.69
CA VAL A 45 -0.37 -0.08 0.86
C VAL A 45 -0.71 1.28 1.46
N LEU A 46 -0.55 2.33 0.65
CA LEU A 46 -0.70 3.72 1.05
C LEU A 46 -1.90 4.33 0.30
N LEU A 47 -3.02 4.48 1.02
CA LEU A 47 -4.27 5.02 0.50
C LEU A 47 -4.23 6.56 0.56
N THR A 48 -3.78 7.19 -0.52
CA THR A 48 -3.63 8.64 -0.64
C THR A 48 -4.97 9.37 -0.78
N LYS A 49 -4.95 10.69 -0.50
CA LYS A 49 -6.11 11.61 -0.61
C LYS A 49 -7.27 11.23 0.29
N SER A 50 -6.99 10.65 1.45
CA SER A 50 -7.99 10.33 2.48
C SER A 50 -8.78 11.55 2.96
N ASP A 51 -8.26 12.77 2.78
CA ASP A 51 -8.98 14.02 3.05
C ASP A 51 -10.19 14.27 2.14
N LYS A 52 -10.25 13.61 0.97
CA LYS A 52 -11.32 13.78 -0.01
C LYS A 52 -12.53 12.88 0.22
N LEU A 53 -12.45 11.96 1.17
CA LEU A 53 -13.54 11.08 1.53
C LEU A 53 -14.03 11.34 2.96
N LYS A 54 -15.30 11.03 3.23
CA LYS A 54 -15.83 11.01 4.60
C LYS A 54 -15.19 9.87 5.39
N LYS A 55 -15.02 10.05 6.70
CA LYS A 55 -14.37 9.08 7.60
C LYS A 55 -14.87 7.63 7.43
N GLN A 56 -16.18 7.45 7.21
CA GLN A 56 -16.78 6.13 6.99
C GLN A 56 -16.39 5.51 5.64
N ALA A 57 -16.27 6.31 4.58
CA ALA A 57 -15.81 5.83 3.27
C ALA A 57 -14.31 5.51 3.28
N CYS A 58 -13.51 6.30 4.02
CA CYS A 58 -12.10 5.97 4.27
C CYS A 58 -11.97 4.63 4.98
N LYS A 59 -12.75 4.43 6.06
CA LYS A 59 -12.75 3.18 6.82
C LYS A 59 -13.17 1.99 5.97
N LYS A 60 -14.24 2.10 5.18
CA LYS A 60 -14.65 1.04 4.25
C LYS A 60 -13.55 0.65 3.25
N SER A 61 -12.88 1.66 2.68
CA SER A 61 -11.80 1.40 1.72
C SER A 61 -10.59 0.75 2.41
N PHE A 62 -10.24 1.21 3.61
CA PHE A 62 -9.21 0.60 4.44
C PHE A 62 -9.54 -0.87 4.76
N ASP A 63 -10.74 -1.14 5.30
CA ASP A 63 -11.17 -2.48 5.69
C ASP A 63 -11.19 -3.43 4.47
N SER A 64 -11.63 -2.93 3.31
CA SER A 64 -11.62 -3.67 2.05
C SER A 64 -10.20 -4.08 1.62
N VAL A 65 -9.25 -3.13 1.63
CA VAL A 65 -7.86 -3.42 1.26
C VAL A 65 -7.22 -4.34 2.30
N GLN A 66 -7.43 -4.07 3.59
CA GLN A 66 -6.89 -4.84 4.71
C GLN A 66 -7.38 -6.30 4.67
N SER A 67 -8.63 -6.53 4.26
CA SER A 67 -9.18 -7.88 4.10
C SER A 67 -8.53 -8.64 2.94
N ILE A 68 -8.11 -7.96 1.87
CA ILE A 68 -7.45 -8.58 0.71
C ILE A 68 -6.00 -8.92 1.04
N VAL A 69 -5.28 -7.97 1.64
CA VAL A 69 -3.85 -8.16 1.93
C VAL A 69 -3.60 -8.92 3.23
N GLY A 70 -4.60 -9.10 4.09
CA GLY A 70 -4.47 -9.86 5.34
C GLY A 70 -3.29 -9.38 6.21
N SER A 71 -2.54 -10.33 6.77
CA SER A 71 -1.36 -10.06 7.61
C SER A 71 -0.04 -9.97 6.83
N VAL A 72 -0.07 -10.18 5.51
CA VAL A 72 1.14 -10.15 4.67
C VAL A 72 1.50 -8.75 4.18
N ALA A 73 0.58 -7.79 4.29
CA ALA A 73 0.87 -6.38 4.04
C ALA A 73 0.24 -5.47 5.11
N SER A 74 0.81 -4.28 5.26
CA SER A 74 0.22 -3.23 6.09
C SER A 74 -0.49 -2.21 5.20
N VAL A 75 -1.62 -1.67 5.67
CA VAL A 75 -2.39 -0.63 4.97
C VAL A 75 -2.38 0.63 5.83
N GLN A 76 -2.34 1.81 5.21
CA GLN A 76 -2.54 3.07 5.92
C GLN A 76 -3.31 4.10 5.08
N LEU A 77 -3.95 5.03 5.77
CA LEU A 77 -4.57 6.21 5.16
C LEU A 77 -3.57 7.36 5.15
N PHE A 78 -3.45 8.04 4.01
CA PHE A 78 -2.53 9.15 3.85
C PHE A 78 -3.20 10.36 3.18
N SER A 79 -2.90 11.55 3.69
CA SER A 79 -3.32 12.80 3.07
C SER A 79 -2.15 13.78 3.05
N SER A 80 -1.66 14.09 1.84
CA SER A 80 -0.68 15.16 1.63
C SER A 80 -1.21 16.51 2.08
N LEU A 81 -2.50 16.79 1.87
CA LEU A 81 -3.12 18.08 2.18
C LEU A 81 -3.22 18.31 3.68
N LYS A 82 -3.57 17.27 4.45
CA LYS A 82 -3.66 17.34 5.92
C LYS A 82 -2.37 16.95 6.62
N LYS A 83 -1.32 16.58 5.87
CA LYS A 83 -0.09 15.94 6.39
C LYS A 83 -0.35 14.77 7.35
N SER A 84 -1.51 14.11 7.20
CA SER A 84 -1.95 13.02 8.07
C SER A 84 -1.44 11.70 7.51
N GLY A 85 -0.83 10.87 8.36
CA GLY A 85 -0.19 9.61 7.97
C GLY A 85 1.22 9.74 7.42
N ALA A 86 1.84 10.93 7.41
CA ALA A 86 3.18 11.13 6.87
C ALA A 86 4.29 10.54 7.76
N GLU A 87 4.19 10.73 9.08
CA GLU A 87 5.15 10.14 10.02
C GLU A 87 5.02 8.61 10.06
N GLU A 88 3.80 8.07 10.03
CA GLU A 88 3.54 6.63 9.93
C GLU A 88 4.11 6.03 8.63
N ALA A 89 3.90 6.70 7.49
CA ALA A 89 4.50 6.31 6.22
C ALA A 89 6.03 6.30 6.26
N LYS A 90 6.63 7.33 6.86
CA LYS A 90 8.08 7.44 6.99
C LYS A 90 8.64 6.33 7.89
N ALA A 91 7.98 6.04 9.01
CA ALA A 91 8.34 4.93 9.88
C ALA A 91 8.27 3.58 9.16
N LYS A 92 7.22 3.33 8.38
CA LYS A 92 7.13 2.10 7.58
C LYS A 92 8.14 2.01 6.45
N ILE A 93 8.48 3.12 5.80
CA ILE A 93 9.59 3.13 4.82
C ILE A 93 10.91 2.74 5.50
N LEU A 94 11.20 3.26 6.68
CA LEU A 94 12.42 2.93 7.43
C LEU A 94 12.46 1.44 7.81
N GLU A 95 11.38 0.91 8.37
CA GLU A 95 11.24 -0.52 8.72
C GLU A 95 11.42 -1.44 7.50
N LEU A 96 10.88 -1.03 6.35
CA LEU A 96 11.06 -1.74 5.09
C LEU A 96 12.50 -1.68 4.56
N LEU A 97 13.28 -0.65 4.88
CA LEU A 97 14.67 -0.54 4.46
C LEU A 97 15.61 -1.38 5.35
N GLU A 98 15.24 -1.55 6.62
CA GLU A 98 16.01 -2.30 7.63
C GLU A 98 15.78 -3.83 7.58
N SER A 99 14.70 -4.30 6.94
CA SER A 99 14.35 -5.73 6.77
C SER A 99 15.08 -6.38 5.59
#